data_AF-E0N6F6-F1
#
_entry.id   AF-E0N6F6-F1
#
_cell.length_a   1.000
_cell.length_b   1.000
_cell.length_c   1.000
_cell.angle_alpha   90.00
_cell.angle_beta   90.00
_cell.angle_gamma   90.00
#
_symmetry.space_group_name_H-M   'P 1'
#
loop_
_entity.id
_entity.type
_entity.pdbx_description
1 polymer ?
#
loop_
_entity_poly.entity_id
_entity_poly.type
_entity_poly.pdbx_seq_one_letter_code
_entity_poly.pdbx_strand_id
1 'polypeptide(L)' 'MQDTKFKTLLDSAQITQADLSKRLGISPTSVSKWHKIGVPQYAVAYLELLAKYNRLMDKI' A
#
# COMPACT_ATOMS: atom_id res chain seq x y z
N MET A 1 11.89 -4.86 -11.43
CA MET A 1 10.71 -4.14 -11.98
C MET A 1 9.42 -4.31 -11.15
N GLN A 2 9.34 -5.18 -10.13
CA GLN A 2 8.17 -5.26 -9.22
C GLN A 2 8.17 -4.17 -8.12
N ASP A 3 9.35 -3.73 -7.64
CA ASP A 3 9.47 -2.68 -6.61
C ASP A 3 8.72 -1.40 -6.97
N THR A 4 8.71 -1.05 -8.26
CA THR A 4 8.09 0.18 -8.75
C THR A 4 6.59 0.18 -8.55
N LYS A 5 5.90 -0.96 -8.78
CA LYS A 5 4.43 -1.03 -8.66
C LYS A 5 3.97 -0.90 -7.22
N PHE A 6 4.64 -1.60 -6.29
CA PHE A 6 4.26 -1.52 -4.87
C PHE A 6 4.51 -0.12 -4.30
N LYS A 7 5.67 0.47 -4.65
CA LYS A 7 5.97 1.85 -4.25
C LYS A 7 4.93 2.84 -4.80
N THR A 8 4.56 2.75 -6.08
CA THR A 8 3.52 3.60 -6.67
C THR A 8 2.17 3.48 -5.97
N LEU A 9 1.77 2.28 -5.52
CA LEU A 9 0.54 2.09 -4.76
C LEU A 9 0.60 2.79 -3.40
N LEU A 10 1.72 2.67 -2.68
CA LEU A 10 1.94 3.36 -1.41
C LEU A 10 1.94 4.89 -1.57
N ASP A 11 2.65 5.38 -2.58
CA ASP A 11 2.74 6.81 -2.89
C ASP A 11 1.35 7.37 -3.26
N SER A 12 0.58 6.64 -4.06
CA SER A 12 -0.80 7.02 -4.42
C SER A 12 -1.75 7.03 -3.21
N ALA A 13 -1.52 6.13 -2.26
CA ALA A 13 -2.27 6.04 -1.01
C ALA A 13 -1.73 6.96 0.09
N GLN A 14 -0.64 7.69 -0.16
CA GLN A 14 0.03 8.60 0.77
C GLN A 14 0.36 7.96 2.13
N ILE A 15 0.84 6.71 2.13
CA ILE A 15 1.23 6.00 3.35
C ILE A 15 2.56 5.25 3.18
N THR A 16 3.24 4.99 4.29
CA THR A 16 4.46 4.16 4.29
C THR A 16 4.14 2.66 4.43
N GLN A 17 5.13 1.79 4.20
CA GLN A 17 5.01 0.36 4.51
C GLN A 17 4.75 0.11 6.00
N ALA A 18 5.28 0.96 6.89
CA ALA A 18 5.06 0.86 8.33
C ALA A 18 3.61 1.20 8.70
N ASP A 19 3.02 2.19 8.04
CA ASP A 19 1.61 2.53 8.22
C ASP A 19 0.71 1.42 7.68
N LEU A 20 1.04 0.87 6.50
CA LEU A 20 0.31 -0.25 5.92
C LEU A 20 0.32 -1.48 6.83
N SER A 21 1.49 -1.79 7.41
CA SER A 21 1.65 -2.86 8.40
C SER A 21 0.70 -2.69 9.59
N LYS A 22 0.65 -1.49 10.18
CA LYS A 22 -0.24 -1.17 11.30
C LYS A 22 -1.72 -1.29 10.91
N ARG A 23 -2.08 -0.78 9.72
CA ARG A 23 -3.46 -0.76 9.20
C ARG A 23 -4.00 -2.16 8.91
N LEU A 24 -3.16 -3.07 8.42
CA LEU A 24 -3.56 -4.43 8.07
C LEU A 24 -3.31 -5.46 9.19
N GLY A 25 -2.63 -5.06 10.28
CA GLY A 25 -2.24 -5.99 11.35
C GLY A 25 -1.20 -7.02 10.91
N ILE A 26 -0.35 -6.67 9.95
CA ILE A 26 0.67 -7.57 9.36
C ILE A 26 2.05 -7.12 9.80
N SER A 27 2.99 -8.04 10.03
CA SER A 27 4.35 -7.66 10.42
C SER A 27 5.06 -6.80 9.36
N PRO A 28 5.84 -5.77 9.75
CA PRO A 28 6.61 -4.95 8.81
C PRO A 28 7.56 -5.80 7.96
N THR A 29 8.11 -6.87 8.53
CA THR A 29 9.01 -7.79 7.83
C THR A 29 8.31 -8.59 6.73
N SER A 30 7.02 -8.89 6.88
CA SER A 30 6.21 -9.52 5.83
C SER A 30 5.96 -8.54 4.69
N VAL A 31 5.59 -7.29 5.01
CA VAL A 31 5.37 -6.22 4.02
C VAL A 31 6.65 -5.94 3.22
N SER A 32 7.82 -5.88 3.87
CA SER A 32 9.10 -5.69 3.19
C SER A 32 9.44 -6.81 2.19
N LYS A 33 8.94 -8.02 2.39
CA LYS A 33 9.19 -9.16 1.49
C LYS A 33 8.36 -9.11 0.22
N TRP A 34 7.27 -8.33 0.16
CA TRP A 34 6.37 -8.26 -1.00
C TRP A 34 7.05 -7.77 -2.29
N HIS A 35 8.17 -7.05 -2.17
CA HIS A 35 9.01 -6.70 -3.31
C HIS A 35 9.59 -7.92 -4.04
N LYS A 36 9.79 -9.03 -3.32
CA LYS A 36 10.35 -10.28 -3.86
C LYS A 36 9.28 -11.30 -4.23
N ILE A 37 8.24 -11.42 -3.40
CA ILE A 37 7.22 -12.47 -3.54
C ILE A 37 5.94 -11.98 -4.23
N GLY A 38 5.87 -10.68 -4.54
CA GLY A 38 4.66 -10.03 -5.03
C GLY A 38 3.79 -9.49 -3.88
N VAL A 39 3.03 -8.44 -4.19
CA VAL A 39 2.06 -7.86 -3.26
C VAL A 39 0.78 -8.70 -3.27
N PRO A 40 0.27 -9.13 -2.11
CA PRO A 40 -1.00 -9.84 -2.04
C PRO A 40 -2.16 -9.00 -2.58
N GLN A 41 -3.11 -9.64 -3.29
CA GLN A 41 -4.21 -8.94 -3.94
C GLN A 41 -5.08 -8.11 -2.97
N TYR A 42 -5.28 -8.58 -1.74
CA TYR A 42 -6.04 -7.81 -0.73
C TYR A 42 -5.33 -6.51 -0.35
N ALA A 43 -3.98 -6.50 -0.32
CA ALA A 43 -3.21 -5.30 0.01
C ALA A 43 -3.22 -4.31 -1.16
N VAL A 44 -3.20 -4.82 -2.40
CA VAL A 44 -3.43 -3.99 -3.61
C VAL A 44 -4.80 -3.31 -3.54
N ALA A 45 -5.87 -4.08 -3.33
CA ALA A 45 -7.23 -3.55 -3.25
C ALA A 45 -7.40 -2.51 -2.13
N TYR A 46 -6.79 -2.75 -0.97
CA TYR A 46 -6.78 -1.79 0.13
C TYR A 46 -6.10 -0.46 -0.26
N LEU A 47 -4.91 -0.53 -0.86
CA LEU A 47 -4.16 0.66 -1.27
C LEU A 47 -4.88 1.45 -2.37
N GLU A 48 -5.50 0.76 -3.33
CA GLU A 48 -6.30 1.40 -4.37
C GLU A 48 -7.53 2.12 -3.79
N LEU A 49 -8.21 1.50 -2.82
CA LEU A 49 -9.34 2.12 -2.14
C LEU A 49 -8.91 3.34 -1.33
N LEU A 50 -7.82 3.23 -0.57
CA LEU A 50 -7.28 4.34 0.23
C LEU A 50 -6.84 5.51 -0.64
N ALA A 51 -6.18 5.23 -1.77
CA ALA A 51 -5.80 6.26 -2.74
C ALA A 51 -7.03 6.99 -3.32
N LYS A 52 -8.09 6.25 -3.66
CA LYS A 52 -9.35 6.86 -4.13
C LYS A 52 -9.99 7.72 -3.06
N TYR A 53 -10.03 7.24 -1.82
CA TYR A 53 -10.56 7.98 -0.68
C TYR A 53 -9.79 9.29 -0.43
N ASN A 54 -8.45 9.24 -0.35
CA ASN A 54 -7.64 10.44 -0.13
C ASN A 54 -7.85 11.49 -1.24
N ARG A 55 -7.93 11.05 -2.50
CA ARG A 55 -8.22 11.94 -3.65
C ARG A 55 -9.61 12.58 -3.59
N LEU A 56 -10.59 11.92 -2.97
CA LEU A 56 -11.92 12.48 -2.76
C LEU A 56 -11.90 13.52 -1.65
N MET A 57 -11.20 13.22 -0.55
CA MET A 57 -11.08 14.13 0.59
C MET A 57 -10.26 15.38 0.29
N ASP A 58 -9.27 15.31 -0.61
CA ASP A 58 -8.46 16.45 -1.06
C ASP A 58 -9.26 17.48 -1.89
N LYS A 59 -10.43 17.09 -2.44
CA LYS A 59 -11.28 17.94 -3.29
C LYS A 59 -12.40 18.66 -2.54
N ILE A 60 -12.49 18.45 -1.23
CA ILE A 60 -13.50 19.03 -0.33
C ILE A 60 -12.84 20.16 0.44
#